data_AF-A0A7X6QB42-F1
#
_entry.id   AF-A0A7X6QB42-F1
#
_cell.length_a   1.000
_cell.length_b   1.000
_cell.length_c   1.000
_cell.angle_alpha   90.00
_cell.angle_beta   90.00
_cell.angle_gamma   90.00
#
_symmetry.space_group_name_H-M   'P 1'
#
loop_
_entity.id
_entity.type
_entity.pdbx_description
1 polymer ?
#
loop_
_entity_poly.entity_id
_entity_poly.type
_entity_poly.pdbx_seq_one_letter_code
_entity_poly.pdbx_strand_id
1 'polypeptide(L)'
;MQNGSTRHSPLKPDSIWISSATTANTITPPSFFNTGRRGGDGVCYFDLEGKGEIKTWLELYQYQYNAVKNKGYVSMPSGNHDFTRLAAGPRSTEDQLKVAMTFFFTMPGVPFLFYGDEIGLMQNFNAPPKEGSGGRSGSRIPMLWDDSANAGFSTAPEDRLYLPLTPDSNRRTVKSQESDASSLLNYIRSIIEFRRANPVLGADADWKPVSNPNIPYPMVYERSNGTETWVIAINPSSKRVTGEIPSYGVEPTALFGHYDAKACSHTVGKLTDKLTVAPVSAVIYKVR
;
A
#
# COMPACT_ATOMS: atom_id res chain seq x y z
N MET A 1 -31.58 -34.97 22.40
CA MET A 1 -31.57 -33.67 21.71
C MET A 1 -30.38 -32.89 22.24
N GLN A 2 -29.28 -32.83 21.50
CA GLN A 2 -28.04 -32.16 21.92
C GLN A 2 -27.99 -30.74 21.36
N ASN A 3 -27.81 -29.77 22.26
CA ASN A 3 -27.48 -28.38 21.94
C ASN A 3 -26.06 -28.30 21.34
N GLY A 4 -25.96 -27.95 20.05
CA GLY A 4 -24.69 -27.68 19.38
C GLY A 4 -24.32 -26.20 19.47
N SER A 5 -23.58 -25.82 20.50
CA SER A 5 -22.83 -24.56 20.55
C SER A 5 -21.64 -24.67 19.60
N THR A 6 -21.71 -24.03 18.44
CA THR A 6 -20.54 -23.79 17.59
C THR A 6 -19.67 -22.73 18.26
N ARG A 7 -18.73 -23.15 19.11
CA ARG A 7 -17.63 -22.30 19.58
C ARG A 7 -16.84 -21.87 18.34
N HIS A 8 -16.76 -20.56 18.10
CA HIS A 8 -15.77 -20.00 17.19
C HIS A 8 -14.37 -20.36 17.71
N SER A 9 -13.65 -21.21 16.97
CA SER A 9 -12.20 -21.37 17.15
C SER A 9 -11.53 -20.01 16.95
N PRO A 10 -10.57 -19.61 17.80
CA PRO A 10 -9.77 -18.42 17.56
C PRO A 10 -8.97 -18.62 16.26
N LEU A 11 -9.18 -17.75 15.28
CA LEU A 11 -8.38 -17.72 14.05
C LEU A 11 -6.90 -17.58 14.42
N LYS A 12 -6.10 -18.57 14.00
CA LYS A 12 -4.63 -18.53 13.98
C LYS A 12 -4.14 -17.37 13.08
N PRO A 13 -2.92 -16.85 13.28
CA PRO A 13 -2.41 -15.63 12.62
C PRO A 13 -2.03 -15.82 11.13
N ASP A 14 -2.86 -16.54 10.36
CA ASP A 14 -2.43 -17.17 9.10
C ASP A 14 -2.59 -16.28 7.84
N SER A 15 -3.02 -15.01 7.96
CA SER A 15 -3.22 -14.13 6.79
C SER A 15 -2.83 -12.68 7.08
N ILE A 16 -2.01 -12.08 6.20
CA ILE A 16 -1.71 -10.64 6.17
C ILE A 16 -2.54 -10.03 5.06
N TRP A 17 -3.27 -8.97 5.38
CA TRP A 17 -3.86 -8.12 4.36
C TRP A 17 -3.33 -6.71 4.60
N ILE A 18 -2.98 -5.98 3.53
CA ILE A 18 -2.73 -4.52 3.58
C ILE A 18 -3.84 -3.79 4.33
N SER A 19 -5.03 -4.40 4.36
CA SER A 19 -6.21 -3.92 5.03
C SER A 19 -6.66 -4.69 6.29
N SER A 20 -5.86 -5.58 6.91
CA SER A 20 -6.34 -6.53 7.92
C SER A 20 -6.60 -5.96 9.32
N ALA A 21 -7.75 -5.33 9.60
CA ALA A 21 -8.40 -5.47 10.92
C ALA A 21 -9.92 -5.26 10.88
N THR A 22 -10.59 -6.11 11.64
CA THR A 22 -12.02 -6.06 11.95
C THR A 22 -12.43 -4.77 12.66
N THR A 23 -13.25 -3.94 12.00
CA THR A 23 -14.62 -3.53 12.36
C THR A 23 -14.94 -2.16 11.75
N ALA A 24 -16.18 -2.00 11.28
CA ALA A 24 -16.68 -0.92 10.45
C ALA A 24 -16.70 0.51 11.07
N ASN A 25 -16.04 0.74 12.22
CA ASN A 25 -16.19 1.98 13.00
C ASN A 25 -14.86 2.70 13.35
N THR A 26 -13.75 2.38 12.68
CA THR A 26 -12.49 3.13 12.89
C THR A 26 -12.29 4.14 11.76
N ILE A 27 -12.11 5.41 12.13
CA ILE A 27 -11.84 6.55 11.22
C ILE A 27 -10.46 6.41 10.55
N THR A 28 -9.65 5.43 10.97
CA THR A 28 -8.28 5.20 10.50
C THR A 28 -8.21 4.02 9.53
N PRO A 29 -7.84 4.24 8.26
CA PRO A 29 -7.83 3.20 7.24
C PRO A 29 -6.49 2.42 7.24
N PRO A 30 -6.48 1.10 6.98
CA PRO A 30 -5.28 0.30 7.23
C PRO A 30 -4.23 0.36 6.11
N SER A 31 -2.93 0.33 6.48
CA SER A 31 -1.75 -0.12 5.70
C SER A 31 -0.44 -0.26 6.54
N PHE A 32 -0.41 -0.29 7.86
CA PHE A 32 -0.37 -1.50 8.71
C PHE A 32 -0.20 -1.04 10.18
N PHE A 33 -0.65 -1.87 11.14
CA PHE A 33 -1.10 -1.54 12.53
C PHE A 33 -0.02 -1.17 13.54
N ASN A 34 -0.45 -0.53 14.65
CA ASN A 34 0.19 -0.55 15.97
C ASN A 34 -0.36 -1.73 16.80
N THR A 35 0.46 -2.32 17.67
CA THR A 35 0.22 -3.59 18.35
C THR A 35 -1.08 -3.62 19.17
N GLY A 36 -2.13 -4.21 18.61
CA GLY A 36 -3.35 -4.56 19.34
C GLY A 36 -4.49 -5.00 18.43
N ARG A 37 -4.97 -6.25 18.61
CA ARG A 37 -6.25 -6.72 17.99
C ARG A 37 -7.47 -5.88 18.40
N ARG A 38 -7.30 -4.91 19.30
CA ARG A 38 -8.30 -3.94 19.76
C ARG A 38 -7.61 -2.60 20.03
N GLY A 39 -7.76 -1.65 19.09
CA GLY A 39 -7.74 -0.20 19.32
C GLY A 39 -6.71 0.39 20.28
N GLY A 40 -5.41 0.22 20.01
CA GLY A 40 -4.37 1.08 20.60
C GLY A 40 -3.88 2.09 19.56
N ASP A 41 -4.12 3.38 19.81
CA ASP A 41 -3.74 4.64 19.12
C ASP A 41 -3.71 4.71 17.57
N GLY A 42 -4.00 3.64 16.85
CA GLY A 42 -4.54 3.62 15.49
C GLY A 42 -3.65 4.11 14.34
N VAL A 43 -2.40 4.53 14.55
CA VAL A 43 -1.60 5.13 13.46
C VAL A 43 -1.08 4.07 12.49
N CYS A 44 -1.43 4.21 11.21
CA CYS A 44 -0.97 3.31 10.16
C CYS A 44 0.46 3.67 9.70
N TYR A 45 1.23 2.67 9.25
CA TYR A 45 2.60 2.92 8.73
C TYR A 45 2.64 4.01 7.64
N PHE A 46 1.67 4.02 6.72
CA PHE A 46 1.57 4.99 5.62
C PHE A 46 0.89 6.32 6.00
N ASP A 47 0.81 6.63 7.30
CA ASP A 47 0.32 7.92 7.78
C ASP A 47 1.42 9.00 7.72
N LEU A 48 1.04 10.24 7.41
CA LEU A 48 1.95 11.39 7.35
C LEU A 48 2.58 11.71 8.69
N GLU A 49 1.93 11.37 9.80
CA GLU A 49 2.48 11.62 11.14
C GLU A 49 3.78 10.85 11.40
N GLY A 50 4.01 9.73 10.68
CA GLY A 50 5.21 8.93 10.82
C GLY A 50 5.36 8.30 12.21
N LYS A 51 4.25 7.84 12.81
CA LYS A 51 4.22 7.17 14.12
C LYS A 51 3.81 5.69 14.04
N GLY A 52 3.69 5.14 12.84
CA GLY A 52 3.39 3.73 12.65
C GLY A 52 4.58 2.84 13.00
N GLU A 53 4.30 1.56 13.24
CA GLU A 53 5.32 0.51 13.39
C GLU A 53 5.33 -0.39 12.15
N ILE A 54 6.44 -1.10 11.93
CA ILE A 54 6.63 -1.99 10.78
C ILE A 54 7.06 -3.40 11.18
N LYS A 55 7.44 -3.59 12.44
CA LYS A 55 8.04 -4.83 12.94
C LYS A 55 7.03 -5.97 12.90
N THR A 56 5.82 -5.77 13.43
CA THR A 56 4.79 -6.81 13.44
C THR A 56 4.46 -7.23 12.01
N TRP A 57 4.36 -6.26 11.11
CA TRP A 57 4.08 -6.53 9.71
C TRP A 57 5.21 -7.33 9.05
N LEU A 58 6.47 -6.91 9.23
CA LEU A 58 7.63 -7.60 8.68
C LEU A 58 7.75 -9.03 9.20
N GLU A 59 7.53 -9.25 10.49
CA GLU A 59 7.59 -10.58 11.10
C GLU A 59 6.52 -11.51 10.53
N LEU A 60 5.28 -11.02 10.40
CA LEU A 60 4.20 -11.79 9.78
C LEU A 60 4.51 -12.06 8.30
N TYR A 61 4.98 -11.06 7.55
CA TYR A 61 5.20 -11.19 6.11
C TYR A 61 6.35 -12.14 5.83
N GLN A 62 7.45 -12.01 6.58
CA GLN A 62 8.57 -12.92 6.52
C GLN A 62 8.16 -14.36 6.84
N TYR A 63 7.28 -14.56 7.84
CA TYR A 63 6.74 -15.88 8.15
C TYR A 63 5.97 -16.47 6.96
N GLN A 64 5.04 -15.71 6.36
CA GLN A 64 4.25 -16.17 5.21
C GLN A 64 5.11 -16.40 3.97
N TYR A 65 5.99 -15.46 3.65
CA TYR A 65 6.94 -15.55 2.55
C TYR A 65 7.80 -16.82 2.67
N ASN A 66 8.41 -17.08 3.83
CA ASN A 66 9.22 -18.28 4.04
C ASN A 66 8.41 -19.57 3.95
N ALA A 67 7.14 -19.55 4.37
CA ALA A 67 6.27 -20.73 4.28
C ALA A 67 5.94 -21.12 2.83
N VAL A 68 5.91 -20.15 1.89
CA VAL A 68 5.45 -20.34 0.50
C VAL A 68 6.53 -20.20 -0.57
N LYS A 69 7.71 -19.64 -0.29
CA LYS A 69 8.74 -19.25 -1.27
C LYS A 69 9.03 -20.26 -2.40
N ASN A 70 8.97 -21.57 -2.11
CA ASN A 70 9.22 -22.65 -3.08
C ASN A 70 7.97 -23.49 -3.40
N LYS A 71 6.78 -22.99 -3.05
CA LYS A 71 5.49 -23.69 -3.16
C LYS A 71 4.41 -22.87 -3.86
N GLY A 72 4.60 -21.56 -3.97
CA GLY A 72 3.65 -20.64 -4.58
C GLY A 72 3.97 -19.19 -4.22
N TYR A 73 2.97 -18.33 -4.35
CA TYR A 73 3.15 -16.89 -4.18
C TYR A 73 2.27 -16.34 -3.06
N VAL A 74 2.82 -15.38 -2.31
CA VAL A 74 1.99 -14.52 -1.46
C VAL A 74 1.11 -13.66 -2.38
N SER A 75 -0.19 -13.66 -2.14
CA SER A 75 -1.11 -12.72 -2.80
C SER A 75 -1.30 -11.53 -1.88
N MET A 76 -1.07 -10.33 -2.41
CA MET A 76 -1.18 -9.11 -1.63
C MET A 76 -2.13 -8.19 -2.37
N PRO A 77 -3.36 -7.93 -1.87
CA PRO A 77 -4.25 -6.96 -2.48
C PRO A 77 -4.04 -5.56 -1.91
N SER A 78 -4.25 -4.52 -2.73
CA SER A 78 -4.25 -3.12 -2.28
C SER A 78 -5.44 -2.81 -1.38
N GLY A 79 -6.54 -3.53 -1.60
CA GLY A 79 -7.80 -3.47 -0.85
C GLY A 79 -8.77 -4.53 -1.36
N ASN A 80 -10.00 -4.52 -0.85
CA ASN A 80 -11.12 -5.26 -1.43
C ASN A 80 -12.45 -4.67 -0.95
N HIS A 81 -13.55 -5.30 -1.36
CA HIS A 81 -14.92 -4.92 -1.01
C HIS A 81 -15.28 -5.16 0.47
N ASP A 82 -14.40 -5.76 1.26
CA ASP A 82 -14.61 -6.09 2.66
C ASP A 82 -13.85 -5.20 3.64
N PHE A 83 -12.92 -4.39 3.15
CA PHE A 83 -12.11 -3.50 3.98
C PHE A 83 -12.18 -2.05 3.51
N THR A 84 -11.75 -1.15 4.38
CA THR A 84 -11.57 0.26 4.04
C THR A 84 -10.58 0.41 2.89
N ARG A 85 -10.90 1.31 1.94
CA ARG A 85 -10.06 1.59 0.76
C ARG A 85 -8.66 2.07 1.15
N LEU A 86 -7.71 1.93 0.22
CA LEU A 86 -6.38 2.50 0.38
C LEU A 86 -6.48 4.03 0.56
N ALA A 87 -7.20 4.74 -0.30
CA ALA A 87 -7.44 6.16 -0.10
C ALA A 87 -8.55 6.38 0.94
N ALA A 88 -8.20 6.93 2.10
CA ALA A 88 -9.14 7.15 3.19
C ALA A 88 -8.56 8.07 4.28
N GLY A 89 -9.44 8.81 4.96
CA GLY A 89 -9.05 9.70 6.07
C GLY A 89 -7.91 10.65 5.65
N PRO A 90 -6.82 10.75 6.45
CA PRO A 90 -5.68 11.62 6.13
C PRO A 90 -4.80 11.12 4.96
N ARG A 91 -5.02 9.90 4.47
CA ARG A 91 -4.34 9.34 3.30
C ARG A 91 -5.21 9.55 2.07
N SER A 92 -5.11 10.76 1.51
CA SER A 92 -6.00 11.24 0.45
C SER A 92 -5.29 11.75 -0.80
N THR A 93 -4.02 12.13 -0.71
CA THR A 93 -3.30 12.73 -1.86
C THR A 93 -2.74 11.66 -2.80
N GLU A 94 -2.53 12.01 -4.07
CA GLU A 94 -1.92 11.09 -5.03
C GLU A 94 -0.51 10.69 -4.61
N ASP A 95 0.28 11.63 -4.08
CA ASP A 95 1.66 11.38 -3.66
C ASP A 95 1.76 10.33 -2.56
N GLN A 96 0.88 10.40 -1.55
CA GLN A 96 0.78 9.36 -0.52
C GLN A 96 0.46 7.98 -1.12
N LEU A 97 -0.45 7.96 -2.09
CA LEU A 97 -0.88 6.73 -2.75
C LEU A 97 0.18 6.17 -3.69
N LYS A 98 0.97 7.02 -4.38
CA LYS A 98 2.13 6.62 -5.20
C LYS A 98 3.19 5.93 -4.34
N VAL A 99 3.45 6.44 -3.13
CA VAL A 99 4.36 5.81 -2.16
C VAL A 99 3.85 4.43 -1.73
N ALA A 100 2.56 4.31 -1.38
CA ALA A 100 1.94 3.04 -1.02
C ALA A 100 1.94 2.03 -2.17
N MET A 101 1.64 2.48 -3.39
CA MET A 101 1.67 1.65 -4.59
C MET A 101 3.10 1.24 -4.98
N THR A 102 4.11 2.07 -4.70
CA THR A 102 5.51 1.67 -4.90
C THR A 102 5.82 0.43 -4.08
N PHE A 103 5.54 0.49 -2.78
CA PHE A 103 5.68 -0.66 -1.89
C PHE A 103 4.89 -1.87 -2.43
N PHE A 104 3.63 -1.67 -2.79
CA PHE A 104 2.76 -2.74 -3.27
C PHE A 104 3.32 -3.50 -4.49
N PHE A 105 3.77 -2.75 -5.50
CA PHE A 105 4.28 -3.32 -6.76
C PHE A 105 5.77 -3.70 -6.69
N THR A 106 6.45 -3.53 -5.56
CA THR A 106 7.86 -3.92 -5.40
C THR A 106 8.10 -5.01 -4.37
N MET A 107 7.07 -5.46 -3.64
CA MET A 107 7.14 -6.69 -2.83
C MET A 107 7.10 -7.96 -3.71
N PRO A 108 7.65 -9.10 -3.24
CA PRO A 108 7.47 -10.39 -3.92
C PRO A 108 6.01 -10.87 -3.81
N GLY A 109 5.63 -11.79 -4.69
CA GLY A 109 4.27 -12.28 -4.81
C GLY A 109 3.43 -11.62 -5.92
N VAL A 110 2.11 -11.82 -5.85
CA VAL A 110 1.14 -11.39 -6.86
C VAL A 110 0.35 -10.18 -6.32
N PRO A 111 0.52 -8.98 -6.92
CA PRO A 111 -0.25 -7.81 -6.57
C PRO A 111 -1.69 -7.90 -7.11
N PHE A 112 -2.70 -7.66 -6.27
CA PHE A 112 -4.10 -7.51 -6.65
C PHE A 112 -4.59 -6.07 -6.44
N LEU A 113 -4.82 -5.34 -7.53
CA LEU A 113 -5.31 -3.96 -7.47
C LEU A 113 -6.85 -3.94 -7.36
N PHE A 114 -7.39 -3.30 -6.32
CA PHE A 114 -8.83 -3.16 -6.14
C PHE A 114 -9.37 -1.96 -6.91
N TYR A 115 -10.54 -2.12 -7.54
CA TYR A 115 -11.11 -1.07 -8.39
C TYR A 115 -11.22 0.27 -7.66
N GLY A 116 -10.85 1.32 -8.37
CA GLY A 116 -10.84 2.67 -7.83
C GLY A 116 -9.59 3.02 -7.04
N ASP A 117 -8.80 2.06 -6.51
CA ASP A 117 -7.53 2.40 -5.86
C ASP A 117 -6.54 3.01 -6.87
N GLU A 118 -6.66 2.65 -8.15
CA GLU A 118 -5.85 3.21 -9.24
C GLU A 118 -6.09 4.70 -9.50
N ILE A 119 -7.27 5.20 -9.13
CA ILE A 119 -7.61 6.63 -9.17
C ILE A 119 -7.66 7.26 -7.77
N GLY A 120 -7.31 6.50 -6.73
CA GLY A 120 -7.40 6.96 -5.35
C GLY A 120 -8.83 7.26 -4.92
N LEU A 121 -9.78 6.41 -5.32
CA LEU A 121 -11.17 6.51 -4.90
C LEU A 121 -11.25 6.48 -3.38
N MET A 122 -11.73 7.57 -2.79
CA MET A 122 -11.78 7.74 -1.34
C MET A 122 -12.85 6.83 -0.71
N GLN A 123 -12.54 6.25 0.46
CA GLN A 123 -13.54 5.61 1.31
C GLN A 123 -14.68 6.58 1.64
N ASN A 124 -15.92 6.15 1.43
CA ASN A 124 -17.09 6.87 1.94
C ASN A 124 -17.52 6.31 3.31
N PHE A 125 -17.05 6.93 4.40
CA PHE A 125 -17.43 6.52 5.77
C PHE A 125 -18.91 6.76 6.10
N ASN A 126 -19.60 7.60 5.33
CA ASN A 126 -21.02 7.92 5.52
C ASN A 126 -21.93 7.15 4.57
N ALA A 127 -21.41 6.17 3.82
CA ALA A 127 -22.22 5.37 2.92
C ALA A 127 -23.28 4.58 3.70
N PRO A 128 -24.57 4.63 3.27
CA PRO A 128 -25.65 3.99 4.01
C PRO A 128 -25.44 2.46 4.04
N PRO A 129 -25.83 1.78 5.12
CA PRO A 129 -25.80 0.34 5.17
C PRO A 129 -26.71 -0.25 4.09
N LYS A 130 -26.21 -1.24 3.36
CA LYS A 130 -26.97 -2.02 2.39
C LYS A 130 -26.89 -3.51 2.70
N GLU A 131 -27.87 -4.28 2.24
CA GLU A 131 -27.87 -5.74 2.44
C GLU A 131 -26.56 -6.35 1.91
N GLY A 132 -25.98 -7.30 2.65
CA GLY A 132 -24.69 -7.92 2.32
C GLY A 132 -23.45 -7.03 2.55
N SER A 133 -23.61 -5.75 2.88
CA SER A 133 -22.49 -4.84 3.15
C SER A 133 -21.93 -5.00 4.56
N GLY A 134 -22.73 -5.27 5.59
CA GLY A 134 -22.24 -5.40 6.97
C GLY A 134 -21.39 -4.21 7.44
N GLY A 135 -21.75 -2.98 7.05
CA GLY A 135 -20.98 -1.75 7.35
C GLY A 135 -19.85 -1.43 6.37
N ARG A 136 -19.71 -2.20 5.29
CA ARG A 136 -18.61 -2.08 4.30
C ARG A 136 -19.07 -1.37 3.01
N SER A 137 -20.23 -0.70 3.06
CA SER A 137 -20.78 0.05 1.92
C SER A 137 -19.79 1.08 1.35
N GLY A 138 -18.98 1.70 2.22
CA GLY A 138 -18.07 2.76 1.83
C GLY A 138 -16.95 2.36 0.87
N SER A 139 -16.55 1.08 0.86
CA SER A 139 -15.57 0.55 -0.10
C SER A 139 -16.22 0.01 -1.37
N ARG A 140 -17.55 -0.04 -1.41
CA ARG A 140 -18.36 -0.55 -2.54
C ARG A 140 -19.05 0.55 -3.34
N ILE A 141 -18.70 1.81 -3.06
CA ILE A 141 -19.25 2.96 -3.80
C ILE A 141 -18.90 2.87 -5.30
N PRO A 142 -19.71 3.48 -6.17
CA PRO A 142 -19.47 3.44 -7.60
C PRO A 142 -18.09 3.96 -8.03
N MET A 143 -17.58 3.38 -9.12
CA MET A 143 -16.38 3.85 -9.80
C MET A 143 -16.63 5.25 -10.43
N LEU A 144 -15.58 6.06 -10.53
CA LEU A 144 -15.64 7.41 -11.11
C LEU A 144 -14.99 7.39 -12.50
N TRP A 145 -15.80 7.17 -13.54
CA TRP A 145 -15.31 7.08 -14.92
C TRP A 145 -14.99 8.46 -15.51
N ASP A 146 -15.94 9.39 -15.45
CA ASP A 146 -15.82 10.68 -16.14
C ASP A 146 -16.65 11.80 -15.47
N ASP A 147 -16.85 12.90 -16.20
CA ASP A 147 -17.56 14.12 -15.81
C ASP A 147 -19.07 14.10 -16.11
N SER A 148 -19.59 12.97 -16.64
CA SER A 148 -21.01 12.82 -16.93
C SER A 148 -21.84 12.50 -15.68
N ALA A 149 -23.15 12.31 -15.86
CA ALA A 149 -24.07 11.98 -14.77
C ALA A 149 -23.56 10.78 -13.95
N ASN A 150 -23.62 10.89 -12.63
CA ASN A 150 -23.09 9.93 -11.68
C ASN A 150 -21.63 9.49 -11.95
N ALA A 151 -20.80 10.41 -12.45
CA ALA A 151 -19.41 10.16 -12.86
C ALA A 151 -19.27 9.03 -13.90
N GLY A 152 -20.23 8.91 -14.81
CA GLY A 152 -20.24 7.87 -15.86
C GLY A 152 -20.61 6.48 -15.37
N PHE A 153 -20.93 6.29 -14.08
CA PHE A 153 -21.35 4.99 -13.56
C PHE A 153 -22.77 4.60 -14.00
N SER A 154 -23.67 5.58 -14.09
CA SER A 154 -25.09 5.32 -14.38
C SER A 154 -25.78 6.57 -14.92
N THR A 155 -26.76 6.38 -15.79
CA THR A 155 -27.65 7.44 -16.28
C THR A 155 -28.92 7.60 -15.43
N ALA A 156 -29.11 6.75 -14.41
CA ALA A 156 -30.25 6.86 -13.50
C ALA A 156 -30.20 8.16 -12.67
N PRO A 157 -31.34 8.66 -12.18
CA PRO A 157 -31.36 9.67 -11.13
C PRO A 157 -30.47 9.28 -9.93
N GLU A 158 -29.76 10.23 -9.33
CA GLU A 158 -28.78 9.98 -8.25
C GLU A 158 -29.40 9.26 -7.03
N ASP A 159 -30.65 9.60 -6.70
CA ASP A 159 -31.43 8.98 -5.62
C ASP A 159 -31.79 7.50 -5.88
N ARG A 160 -31.61 7.03 -7.12
CA ARG A 160 -31.79 5.62 -7.50
C ARG A 160 -30.50 4.81 -7.51
N LEU A 161 -29.35 5.42 -7.22
CA LEU A 161 -28.11 4.66 -7.09
C LEU A 161 -28.20 3.70 -5.89
N TYR A 162 -27.73 2.47 -6.09
CA TYR A 162 -27.72 1.47 -5.02
C TYR A 162 -26.88 1.93 -3.82
N LEU A 163 -25.74 2.58 -4.10
CA LEU A 163 -24.88 3.27 -3.14
C LEU A 163 -24.53 4.66 -3.69
N PRO A 164 -24.37 5.67 -2.82
CA PRO A 164 -23.99 7.02 -3.25
C PRO A 164 -22.55 7.02 -3.79
N LEU A 165 -22.23 8.04 -4.58
CA LEU A 165 -20.85 8.34 -4.96
C LEU A 165 -19.99 8.73 -3.74
N THR A 166 -18.71 8.95 -3.99
CA THR A 166 -17.83 9.58 -2.99
C THR A 166 -18.32 10.99 -2.64
N PRO A 167 -18.31 11.39 -1.35
CA PRO A 167 -18.60 12.76 -0.95
C PRO A 167 -17.43 13.71 -1.23
N ASP A 168 -16.28 13.20 -1.68
CA ASP A 168 -15.12 14.00 -2.05
C ASP A 168 -15.48 14.98 -3.17
N SER A 169 -15.24 16.27 -2.96
CA SER A 169 -15.46 17.33 -3.94
C SER A 169 -14.36 17.35 -5.01
N ASN A 170 -13.17 16.85 -4.68
CA ASN A 170 -12.01 16.79 -5.57
C ASN A 170 -11.93 15.42 -6.23
N ARG A 171 -13.06 14.96 -6.79
CA ARG A 171 -13.20 13.64 -7.41
C ARG A 171 -12.16 13.46 -8.50
N ARG A 172 -11.30 12.47 -8.33
CA ARG A 172 -10.40 12.03 -9.38
C ARG A 172 -11.12 10.99 -10.23
N THR A 173 -11.40 11.31 -11.48
CA THR A 173 -12.06 10.41 -12.43
C THR A 173 -11.03 9.68 -13.27
N VAL A 174 -11.40 8.55 -13.88
CA VAL A 174 -10.54 7.87 -14.87
C VAL A 174 -10.19 8.83 -15.99
N LYS A 175 -11.18 9.45 -16.64
CA LYS A 175 -10.99 10.40 -17.75
C LYS A 175 -9.99 11.51 -17.41
N SER A 176 -10.13 12.15 -16.25
CA SER A 176 -9.21 13.22 -15.83
C SER A 176 -7.79 12.70 -15.64
N GLN A 177 -7.63 11.54 -14.97
CA GLN A 177 -6.31 10.98 -14.71
C GLN A 177 -5.64 10.40 -15.96
N GLU A 178 -6.40 9.88 -16.92
CA GLU A 178 -5.85 9.41 -18.20
C GLU A 178 -5.14 10.53 -18.95
N SER A 179 -5.69 11.74 -18.92
CA SER A 179 -5.12 12.91 -19.59
C SER A 179 -3.92 13.53 -18.86
N ASP A 180 -3.75 13.25 -17.56
CA ASP A 180 -2.66 13.78 -16.74
C ASP A 180 -1.55 12.74 -16.60
N ALA A 181 -0.41 12.98 -17.26
CA ALA A 181 0.75 12.09 -17.21
C ALA A 181 1.34 11.92 -15.79
N SER A 182 1.09 12.87 -14.88
CA SER A 182 1.55 12.84 -13.50
C SER A 182 0.56 12.21 -12.52
N SER A 183 -0.62 11.80 -13.00
CA SER A 183 -1.69 11.23 -12.17
C SER A 183 -1.29 9.92 -11.48
N LEU A 184 -2.04 9.55 -10.44
CA LEU A 184 -1.89 8.25 -9.79
C LEU A 184 -2.10 7.08 -10.76
N LEU A 185 -3.09 7.16 -11.65
CA LEU A 185 -3.40 6.14 -12.65
C LEU A 185 -2.22 5.90 -13.58
N ASN A 186 -1.64 6.98 -14.14
CA ASN A 186 -0.52 6.86 -15.04
C ASN A 186 0.78 6.46 -14.31
N TYR A 187 0.94 6.84 -13.04
CA TYR A 187 2.00 6.31 -12.18
C TYR A 187 1.87 4.78 -11.98
N ILE A 188 0.66 4.29 -11.68
CA ILE A 188 0.40 2.86 -11.48
C ILE A 188 0.62 2.06 -12.78
N ARG A 189 0.17 2.59 -13.92
CA ARG A 189 0.49 2.00 -15.24
C ARG A 189 2.00 1.89 -15.44
N SER A 190 2.73 2.97 -15.12
CA SER A 190 4.19 3.02 -15.27
C SER A 190 4.92 2.02 -14.37
N ILE A 191 4.51 1.87 -13.11
CA ILE A 191 5.17 0.91 -12.21
C ILE A 191 4.80 -0.54 -12.53
N ILE A 192 3.60 -0.81 -13.07
CA ILE A 192 3.24 -2.14 -13.58
C ILE A 192 4.15 -2.53 -14.74
N GLU A 193 4.32 -1.64 -15.73
CA GLU A 193 5.23 -1.89 -16.86
C GLU A 193 6.69 -1.99 -16.39
N PHE A 194 7.11 -1.14 -15.45
CA PHE A 194 8.42 -1.24 -14.82
C PHE A 194 8.64 -2.60 -14.12
N ARG A 195 7.66 -3.09 -13.35
CA ARG A 195 7.74 -4.42 -12.72
C ARG A 195 7.83 -5.53 -13.76
N ARG A 196 7.03 -5.47 -14.83
CA ARG A 196 7.03 -6.48 -15.91
C ARG A 196 8.36 -6.55 -16.65
N ALA A 197 8.99 -5.40 -16.87
CA ALA A 197 10.26 -5.29 -17.58
C ALA A 197 11.46 -5.76 -16.74
N ASN A 198 11.32 -5.86 -15.42
CA ASN A 198 12.45 -6.07 -14.51
C ASN A 198 12.24 -7.31 -13.62
N PRO A 199 12.79 -8.49 -14.00
CA PRO A 199 12.63 -9.74 -13.26
C PRO A 199 13.07 -9.69 -11.79
N VAL A 200 13.97 -8.78 -11.43
CA VAL A 200 14.36 -8.52 -10.03
C VAL A 200 13.19 -8.10 -9.14
N LEU A 201 12.12 -7.53 -9.71
CA LEU A 201 10.89 -7.22 -9.00
C LEU A 201 9.83 -8.35 -9.13
N GLY A 202 10.12 -9.44 -9.83
CA GLY A 202 9.20 -10.55 -10.13
C GLY A 202 8.57 -11.20 -8.90
N ALA A 203 7.56 -12.05 -9.08
CA ALA A 203 6.84 -12.65 -7.96
C ALA A 203 7.69 -13.61 -7.11
N ASP A 204 8.67 -14.25 -7.73
CA ASP A 204 9.60 -15.25 -7.20
C ASP A 204 11.00 -14.69 -6.84
N ALA A 205 11.31 -13.46 -7.26
CA ALA A 205 12.60 -12.84 -6.94
C ALA A 205 12.76 -12.66 -5.42
N ASP A 206 14.00 -12.87 -4.96
CA ASP A 206 14.38 -12.83 -3.56
C ASP A 206 14.02 -11.48 -2.92
N TRP A 207 13.76 -11.53 -1.62
CA TRP A 207 13.41 -10.38 -0.80
C TRP A 207 14.03 -10.52 0.58
N LYS A 208 14.51 -9.39 1.11
CA LYS A 208 15.12 -9.32 2.44
C LYS A 208 14.97 -7.92 3.04
N PRO A 209 14.41 -7.76 4.25
CA PRO A 209 14.42 -6.46 4.92
C PRO A 209 15.83 -6.07 5.35
N VAL A 210 16.20 -4.79 5.19
CA VAL A 210 17.54 -4.29 5.53
C VAL A 210 17.56 -3.07 6.46
N SER A 211 16.43 -2.38 6.62
CA SER A 211 16.26 -1.37 7.67
C SER A 211 16.06 -2.03 9.04
N ASN A 212 16.46 -1.35 10.12
CA ASN A 212 16.19 -1.78 11.49
C ASN A 212 14.67 -1.73 11.78
N PRO A 213 13.99 -2.86 12.06
CA PRO A 213 12.54 -2.86 12.29
C PRO A 213 12.11 -2.12 13.56
N ASN A 214 13.02 -1.83 14.49
CA ASN A 214 12.75 -0.99 15.67
C ASN A 214 12.86 0.51 15.37
N ILE A 215 13.33 0.89 14.18
CA ILE A 215 13.36 2.26 13.66
C ILE A 215 12.49 2.27 12.39
N PRO A 216 11.18 2.50 12.50
CA PRO A 216 10.24 2.17 11.42
C PRO A 216 10.45 2.92 10.11
N TYR A 217 11.08 4.11 10.15
CA TYR A 217 11.23 4.99 8.99
C TYR A 217 12.71 5.30 8.70
N PRO A 218 13.16 5.20 7.44
CA PRO A 218 12.46 4.61 6.31
C PRO A 218 12.41 3.08 6.41
N MET A 219 11.38 2.46 5.83
CA MET A 219 11.40 1.02 5.54
C MET A 219 12.29 0.81 4.33
N VAL A 220 13.25 -0.11 4.44
CA VAL A 220 14.16 -0.46 3.35
C VAL A 220 14.30 -1.96 3.23
N TYR A 221 14.17 -2.47 2.01
CA TYR A 221 14.38 -3.89 1.69
C TYR A 221 15.08 -4.09 0.36
N GLU A 222 15.74 -5.24 0.24
CA GLU A 222 16.37 -5.74 -0.98
C GLU A 222 15.36 -6.52 -1.83
N ARG A 223 15.53 -6.43 -3.15
CA ARG A 223 15.03 -7.38 -4.14
C ARG A 223 16.19 -7.89 -4.98
N SER A 224 16.27 -9.19 -5.26
CA SER A 224 17.35 -9.76 -6.08
C SER A 224 16.91 -10.96 -6.91
N ASN A 225 17.62 -11.21 -8.02
CA ASN A 225 17.36 -12.33 -8.94
C ASN A 225 18.64 -13.15 -9.24
N GLY A 226 19.64 -13.07 -8.35
CA GLY A 226 20.95 -13.73 -8.50
C GLY A 226 21.97 -12.95 -9.35
N THR A 227 21.52 -12.11 -10.29
CA THR A 227 22.40 -11.26 -11.11
C THR A 227 22.41 -9.81 -10.64
N GLU A 228 21.26 -9.29 -10.24
CA GLU A 228 21.07 -7.91 -9.80
C GLU A 228 20.54 -7.87 -8.37
N THR A 229 20.88 -6.78 -7.67
CA THR A 229 20.32 -6.45 -6.36
C THR A 229 19.85 -5.01 -6.36
N TRP A 230 18.59 -4.80 -6.03
CA TRP A 230 17.97 -3.50 -5.93
C TRP A 230 17.55 -3.24 -4.48
N VAL A 231 17.63 -1.98 -4.07
CA VAL A 231 17.21 -1.49 -2.74
C VAL A 231 15.99 -0.60 -2.93
N ILE A 232 14.90 -0.93 -2.23
CA ILE A 232 13.66 -0.16 -2.25
C ILE A 232 13.54 0.54 -0.91
N ALA A 233 13.41 1.86 -0.94
CA ALA A 233 13.29 2.69 0.25
C ALA A 233 11.98 3.47 0.26
N ILE A 234 11.22 3.34 1.34
CA ILE A 234 9.86 3.86 1.48
C ILE A 234 9.79 4.76 2.72
N ASN A 235 9.39 6.02 2.53
CA ASN A 235 9.07 6.95 3.59
C ASN A 235 7.73 7.65 3.31
N PRO A 236 6.63 7.18 3.93
CA PRO A 236 5.33 7.82 3.77
C PRO A 236 5.15 9.04 4.68
N SER A 237 6.05 9.28 5.64
CA SER A 237 5.89 10.34 6.61
C SER A 237 6.10 11.72 5.98
N SER A 238 5.54 12.76 6.62
CA SER A 238 5.77 14.17 6.28
C SER A 238 7.18 14.68 6.65
N LYS A 239 8.02 13.82 7.23
CA LYS A 239 9.36 14.18 7.68
C LYS A 239 10.41 13.53 6.78
N ARG A 240 11.53 14.22 6.63
CA ARG A 240 12.74 13.61 6.06
C ARG A 240 13.30 12.63 7.10
N VAL A 241 13.64 11.43 6.66
CA VAL A 241 14.13 10.36 7.53
C VAL A 241 15.44 9.80 7.00
N THR A 242 16.28 9.29 7.89
CA THR A 242 17.56 8.68 7.54
C THR A 242 17.66 7.33 8.22
N GLY A 243 18.00 6.30 7.47
CA GLY A 243 18.30 4.96 7.97
C GLY A 243 19.72 4.52 7.62
N GLU A 244 20.21 3.50 8.32
CA GLU A 244 21.42 2.77 7.95
C GLU A 244 21.03 1.41 7.36
N ILE A 245 21.70 1.02 6.29
CA ILE A 245 21.52 -0.27 5.61
C ILE A 245 22.90 -0.91 5.37
N PRO A 246 22.99 -2.22 5.08
CA PRO A 246 24.25 -2.84 4.68
C PRO A 246 24.86 -2.11 3.47
N SER A 247 26.18 -1.93 3.48
CA SER A 247 26.85 -1.35 2.33
C SER A 247 26.97 -2.35 1.18
N TYR A 248 26.77 -1.86 -0.03
CA TYR A 248 27.01 -2.61 -1.27
C TYR A 248 28.34 -2.22 -1.94
N GLY A 249 29.07 -1.25 -1.38
CA GLY A 249 30.37 -0.80 -1.88
C GLY A 249 30.32 -0.10 -3.24
N VAL A 250 29.13 0.25 -3.74
CA VAL A 250 28.92 0.93 -5.02
C VAL A 250 27.95 2.08 -4.87
N GLU A 251 28.13 3.11 -5.68
CA GLU A 251 27.17 4.22 -5.75
C GLU A 251 25.84 3.73 -6.35
N PRO A 252 24.71 3.94 -5.66
CA PRO A 252 23.42 3.49 -6.14
C PRO A 252 22.93 4.32 -7.34
N THR A 253 22.24 3.67 -8.27
CA THR A 253 21.52 4.37 -9.35
C THR A 253 20.03 4.35 -9.08
N ALA A 254 19.39 5.52 -8.96
CA ALA A 254 17.94 5.59 -8.86
C ALA A 254 17.30 5.22 -10.22
N LEU A 255 16.38 4.27 -10.23
CA LEU A 255 15.76 3.73 -11.45
C LEU A 255 14.33 4.22 -11.64
N PHE A 256 13.56 4.24 -10.56
CA PHE A 256 12.14 4.54 -10.57
C PHE A 256 11.67 4.94 -9.17
N GLY A 257 10.59 5.71 -9.07
CA GLY A 257 9.99 6.07 -7.79
C GLY A 257 9.14 7.33 -7.87
N HIS A 258 8.50 7.66 -6.75
CA HIS A 258 7.92 8.98 -6.51
C HIS A 258 8.71 9.63 -5.39
N TYR A 259 9.55 10.61 -5.70
CA TYR A 259 10.46 11.21 -4.72
C TYR A 259 10.98 12.58 -5.13
N ASP A 260 11.38 13.37 -4.14
CA ASP A 260 12.19 14.57 -4.37
C ASP A 260 13.68 14.23 -4.39
N ALA A 261 14.26 14.20 -5.59
CA ALA A 261 15.67 13.89 -5.82
C ALA A 261 16.63 14.85 -5.10
N LYS A 262 16.24 16.10 -4.83
CA LYS A 262 17.06 17.07 -4.08
C LYS A 262 17.04 16.79 -2.57
N ALA A 263 16.05 16.04 -2.11
CA ALA A 263 15.84 15.73 -0.71
C ALA A 263 16.22 14.30 -0.32
N CYS A 264 16.48 13.43 -1.29
CA CYS A 264 17.05 12.10 -1.09
C CYS A 264 18.57 12.12 -1.22
N SER A 265 19.27 11.31 -0.42
CA SER A 265 20.70 11.06 -0.59
C SER A 265 21.06 9.66 -0.13
N HIS A 266 22.04 9.06 -0.78
CA HIS A 266 22.64 7.79 -0.35
C HIS A 266 24.14 8.01 -0.24
N THR A 267 24.70 7.73 0.92
CA THR A 267 26.14 7.88 1.17
C THR A 267 26.72 6.50 1.43
N VAL A 268 27.60 6.06 0.53
CA VAL A 268 28.26 4.75 0.62
C VAL A 268 29.28 4.76 1.75
N GLY A 269 29.18 3.79 2.67
CA GLY A 269 30.15 3.60 3.75
C GLY A 269 30.97 2.33 3.58
N LYS A 270 31.78 2.00 4.59
CA LYS A 270 32.61 0.78 4.57
C LYS A 270 31.83 -0.49 4.94
N LEU A 271 30.89 -0.37 5.86
CA LEU A 271 30.09 -1.49 6.39
C LEU A 271 28.59 -1.22 6.24
N THR A 272 28.19 0.02 6.46
CA THR A 272 26.82 0.49 6.32
C THR A 272 26.76 1.70 5.40
N ASP A 273 25.70 1.79 4.62
CA ASP A 273 25.35 2.98 3.86
C ASP A 273 24.33 3.81 4.65
N LYS A 274 24.40 5.13 4.50
CA LYS A 274 23.42 6.06 5.07
C LYS A 274 22.46 6.49 3.99
N LEU A 275 21.18 6.14 4.16
CA LEU A 275 20.12 6.45 3.20
C LEU A 275 19.15 7.47 3.79
N THR A 276 19.11 8.66 3.21
CA THR A 276 18.16 9.73 3.54
C THR A 276 17.05 9.75 2.50
N VAL A 277 15.81 9.63 2.96
CA VAL A 277 14.62 9.62 2.11
C VAL A 277 13.77 10.85 2.43
N ALA A 278 13.38 11.58 1.38
CA ALA A 278 12.54 12.76 1.47
C ALA A 278 11.14 12.45 2.05
N PRO A 279 10.40 13.45 2.56
CA PRO A 279 8.99 13.27 2.91
C PRO A 279 8.17 12.66 1.77
N VAL A 280 7.20 11.81 2.10
CA VAL A 280 6.24 11.21 1.14
C VAL A 280 6.95 10.72 -0.13
N SER A 281 7.95 9.87 0.04
CA SER A 281 8.81 9.43 -1.05
C SER A 281 9.07 7.92 -1.03
N ALA A 282 9.18 7.34 -2.22
CA ALA A 282 9.56 5.97 -2.46
C ALA A 282 10.54 5.90 -3.63
N VAL A 283 11.68 5.24 -3.45
CA VAL A 283 12.75 5.16 -4.46
C VAL A 283 13.26 3.74 -4.60
N ILE A 284 13.47 3.33 -5.85
CA ILE A 284 14.07 2.06 -6.24
C ILE A 284 15.48 2.34 -6.76
N TYR A 285 16.48 1.83 -6.04
CA TYR A 285 17.89 1.96 -6.38
C TYR A 285 18.45 0.64 -6.90
N LYS A 286 19.26 0.66 -7.96
CA LYS A 286 20.14 -0.45 -8.32
C LYS A 286 21.46 -0.32 -7.55
N VAL A 287 21.87 -1.40 -6.86
CA VAL A 287 23.13 -1.47 -6.09
C VAL A 287 24.01 -2.65 -6.51
N ARG A 288 23.54 -3.48 -7.44
CA ARG A 288 24.32 -4.48 -8.17
C ARG A 288 23.59 -4.84 -9.46
#